data_AF-A0A841I1M0-F1
#
_entry.id   AF-A0A841I1M0-F1
#
_cell.length_a   1.000
_cell.length_b   1.000
_cell.length_c   1.000
_cell.angle_alpha   90.00
_cell.angle_beta   90.00
_cell.angle_gamma   90.00
#
_symmetry.space_group_name_H-M   'P 1'
#
loop_
_entity.id
_entity.type
_entity.pdbx_description
1 polymer ?
#
loop_
_entity_poly.entity_id
_entity_poly.type
_entity_poly.pdbx_seq_one_letter_code
_entity_poly.pdbx_strand_id
1 'polypeptide(L)' 'MNERLRDLLAILLLGDGAVGLLRPVKHNRLWALGPLREPCLWLARRPGLMRAVAAVEIAAGLLLLPSREKA' A
#
# COMPACT_ATOMS: atom_id res chain seq x y z
N MET A 1 -14.23 2.03 14.54
CA MET A 1 -13.55 2.85 13.52
C MET A 1 -14.61 3.55 12.68
N ASN A 2 -14.48 4.86 12.43
CA ASN A 2 -15.45 5.66 11.65
C ASN A 2 -15.47 5.18 10.18
N GLU A 3 -16.63 5.17 9.52
CA GLU A 3 -16.77 4.81 8.10
C GLU A 3 -15.90 5.68 7.20
N ARG A 4 -15.82 6.99 7.49
CA ARG A 4 -14.93 7.91 6.77
C ARG A 4 -13.45 7.53 6.89
N LEU A 5 -13.04 7.06 8.07
CA LEU A 5 -11.67 6.62 8.31
C LEU A 5 -11.38 5.28 7.60
N ARG A 6 -12.36 4.36 7.57
CA ARG A 6 -12.25 3.10 6.81
C ARG A 6 -12.07 3.37 5.32
N ASP A 7 -12.89 4.26 4.76
CA ASP A 7 -12.83 4.63 3.36
C ASP A 7 -11.49 5.29 3.00
N LEU A 8 -11.04 6.24 3.82
CA LEU A 8 -9.73 6.89 3.63
C LEU A 8 -8.57 5.88 3.69
N LEU A 9 -8.60 4.94 4.64
CA LEU A 9 -7.61 3.87 4.72
C LEU A 9 -7.68 2.92 3.53
N ALA A 10 -8.87 2.60 3.03
CA ALA A 10 -9.05 1.76 1.86
C ALA A 10 -8.42 2.41 0.62
N ILE A 11 -8.70 3.69 0.37
CA ILE A 11 -8.12 4.46 -0.73
C ILE A 11 -6.59 4.51 -0.63
N LEU A 12 -6.06 4.78 0.57
CA LEU A 12 -4.62 4.83 0.80
C LEU A 12 -3.95 3.49 0.49
N LEU A 13 -4.46 2.39 1.02
CA LEU A 13 -3.90 1.05 0.82
C LEU A 13 -4.00 0.59 -0.64
N LEU A 14 -5.13 0.87 -1.30
CA LEU A 14 -5.32 0.54 -2.71
C LEU A 14 -4.35 1.34 -3.61
N GLY A 15 -4.20 2.63 -3.34
CA GLY A 15 -3.27 3.50 -4.06
C GLY A 15 -1.81 3.09 -3.86
N ASP A 16 -1.40 2.89 -2.61
CA ASP A 16 -0.04 2.49 -2.27
C ASP A 16 0.31 1.12 -2.85
N GLY A 17 -0.57 0.13 -2.64
CA GLY A 17 -0.41 -1.20 -3.20
C GLY A 17 -0.38 -1.21 -4.73
N ALA A 18 -1.21 -0.42 -5.41
CA ALA A 18 -1.15 -0.32 -6.88
C ALA A 18 0.22 0.20 -7.37
N VAL A 19 0.75 1.24 -6.72
CA VAL A 19 2.06 1.81 -7.06
C VAL A 19 3.19 0.84 -6.70
N GLY A 20 3.12 0.18 -5.54
CA GLY A 20 4.07 -0.83 -5.08
C GLY A 20 4.10 -2.07 -5.98
N LEU A 21 2.96 -2.47 -6.54
CA LEU A 21 2.85 -3.60 -7.47
C LEU A 21 3.48 -3.29 -8.84
N LEU A 22 3.14 -2.11 -9.40
CA LEU A 22 3.56 -1.70 -10.75
C LEU A 22 4.99 -1.16 -10.80
N ARG A 23 5.42 -0.42 -9.77
CA ARG A 23 6.71 0.28 -9.72
C ARG A 23 7.47 0.03 -8.40
N PRO A 24 7.66 -1.23 -7.97
CA PRO A 24 8.17 -1.58 -6.62
C PRO A 24 9.50 -0.92 -6.25
N VAL A 25 10.45 -0.88 -7.20
CA VAL A 25 11.79 -0.34 -6.95
C VAL A 25 11.77 1.19 -6.86
N LYS A 26 11.09 1.86 -7.80
CA LYS A 26 11.00 3.33 -7.84
C LYS A 26 10.22 3.86 -6.64
N HIS A 27 9.09 3.21 -6.33
CA HIS A 27 8.25 3.55 -5.19
C HIS A 27 9.05 3.51 -3.87
N ASN A 28 9.71 2.39 -3.56
CA ASN A 28 10.51 2.30 -2.34
C ASN A 28 11.69 3.26 -2.30
N ARG A 29 12.38 3.49 -3.42
CA ARG A 29 13.50 4.44 -3.46
C ARG A 29 13.05 5.88 -3.19
N LEU A 30 11.85 6.27 -3.59
CA LEU A 30 11.29 7.60 -3.30
C LEU A 30 11.07 7.80 -1.79
N TRP A 31 10.65 6.75 -1.09
CA TRP A 31 10.38 6.79 0.35
C TRP A 31 11.58 6.40 1.23
N ALA A 32 12.75 6.18 0.63
CA ALA A 32 13.97 5.80 1.34
C ALA A 32 14.61 7.00 2.08
N LEU A 33 13.93 7.52 3.09
CA LEU A 33 14.32 8.70 3.86
C LEU A 33 14.14 8.49 5.38
N GLY A 34 14.98 9.15 6.17
CA GLY A 34 14.95 9.07 7.63
C GLY A 34 15.03 7.63 8.16
N PRO A 35 14.22 7.26 9.18
CA PRO A 35 14.25 5.92 9.78
C PRO A 35 13.75 4.81 8.85
N LEU A 36 13.01 5.15 7.78
CA LEU A 36 12.49 4.18 6.81
C LEU A 36 13.48 3.87 5.68
N ARG A 37 14.63 4.56 5.62
CA ARG A 37 15.61 4.41 4.54
C ARG A 37 16.06 2.98 4.32
N GLU A 38 16.54 2.30 5.36
CA GLU A 38 17.07 0.94 5.23
C GLU A 38 15.99 -0.10 4.88
N PRO A 39 14.80 -0.12 5.53
CA PRO A 39 13.68 -0.97 5.13
C PRO A 39 13.26 -0.77 3.67
N CYS A 40 13.11 0.48 3.22
CA CYS A 40 12.73 0.80 1.85
C CYS A 40 13.80 0.33 0.85
N LEU A 41 15.09 0.56 1.12
CA LEU A 41 16.17 0.06 0.27
C LEU A 41 16.23 -1.47 0.25
N TRP A 42 15.93 -2.13 1.38
CA TRP A 42 15.87 -3.58 1.48
C TRP A 42 14.73 -4.19 0.63
N LEU A 43 13.55 -3.56 0.61
CA LEU A 43 12.44 -3.93 -0.27
C LEU A 43 12.71 -3.57 -1.73
N ALA A 44 13.37 -2.44 -2.00
CA ALA A 44 13.76 -2.05 -3.36
C ALA A 44 14.73 -3.05 -4.00
N ARG A 45 15.57 -3.73 -3.20
CA ARG A 45 16.44 -4.84 -3.64
C ARG A 45 15.68 -6.15 -3.87
N ARG A 46 14.42 -6.26 -3.43
CA ARG A 46 13.58 -7.47 -3.50
C ARG A 46 12.21 -7.16 -4.12
N PRO A 47 12.15 -6.83 -5.42
CA PRO A 47 10.91 -6.37 -6.05
C PRO A 47 9.78 -7.40 -6.00
N GLY A 48 10.08 -8.71 -6.02
CA GLY A 48 9.07 -9.76 -5.86
C GLY A 48 8.40 -9.73 -4.49
N LEU A 49 9.18 -9.49 -3.42
CA LEU A 49 8.64 -9.37 -2.07
C LEU A 49 7.80 -8.10 -1.91
N MET A 50 8.25 -6.97 -2.46
CA MET A 50 7.46 -5.74 -2.44
C MET A 50 6.12 -5.91 -3.17
N ARG A 51 6.09 -6.64 -4.29
CA ARG A 51 4.82 -6.96 -4.98
C ARG A 51 3.89 -7.82 -4.15
N ALA A 52 4.43 -8.75 -3.34
CA ALA A 52 3.64 -9.53 -2.41
C ALA A 52 3.06 -8.65 -1.29
N VAL A 53 3.85 -7.74 -0.72
CA VAL A 53 3.38 -6.74 0.27
C VAL A 53 2.27 -5.88 -0.34
N ALA A 54 2.49 -5.36 -1.55
CA ALA A 54 1.51 -4.57 -2.29
C ALA A 54 0.19 -5.33 -2.57
N ALA A 55 0.27 -6.63 -2.89
CA ALA A 55 -0.92 -7.46 -3.08
C ALA A 55 -1.70 -7.64 -1.76
N VAL A 56 -0.99 -7.78 -0.63
CA VAL A 56 -1.60 -7.82 0.71
C VAL A 56 -2.25 -6.49 1.06
N GLU A 57 -1.62 -5.36 0.75
CA GLU A 57 -2.19 -4.02 0.94
C GLU A 57 -3.47 -3.83 0.13
N ILE A 58 -3.48 -4.23 -1.15
CA ILE A 58 -4.69 -4.19 -1.98
C ILE A 58 -5.80 -5.04 -1.36
N ALA A 59 -5.49 -6.27 -0.95
CA ALA A 59 -6.48 -7.15 -0.31
C ALA A 59 -7.03 -6.53 0.98
N ALA A 60 -6.17 -5.94 1.82
CA ALA A 60 -6.58 -5.24 3.03
C ALA A 60 -7.46 -4.01 2.72
N GLY A 61 -7.12 -3.22 1.71
CA GLY A 61 -7.91 -2.09 1.25
C GLY A 61 -9.31 -2.50 0.79
N LEU A 62 -9.42 -3.59 0.02
CA LEU A 62 -10.71 -4.15 -0.41
C LEU A 62 -11.59 -4.59 0.78
N LEU A 63 -11.00 -5.17 1.82
CA LEU A 63 -11.72 -5.56 3.05
C LEU A 63 -12.20 -4.35 3.87
N LEU A 64 -11.56 -3.19 3.72
CA LEU A 64 -11.93 -1.98 4.43
C LEU A 64 -13.05 -1.19 3.77
N LEU A 65 -13.31 -1.41 2.48
CA LEU A 65 -14.37 -0.74 1.73
C LEU A 65 -15.72 -0.84 2.47
N PRO A 66 -16.46 0.27 2.61
CA PRO A 66 -17.78 0.26 3.22
C PRO A 66 -18.73 -0.64 2.41
N SER A 67 -19.36 -1.61 3.06
CA SER A 67 -20.22 -2.59 2.38
C SER A 67 -21.63 -2.08 2.06
N ARG A 68 -21.94 -0.82 2.39
CA ARG A 68 -23.26 -0.24 2.17
C ARG A 68 -23.19 0.91 1.19
N GLU A 69 -23.49 0.63 -0.06
CA GLU A 69 -24.10 1.62 -0.94
C GLU A 69 -25.54 1.83 -0.47
N LYS A 70 -25.80 2.90 0.29
CA LYS A 70 -27.16 3.42 0.38
C LYS A 70 -27.36 4.27 -0.87
N ALA A 71 -28.01 3.69 -1.87
CA ALA A 71 -28.61 4.43 -2.98
C ALA A 71 -29.65 5.43 -2.47
#